data_AF-A0A107F8C9-F1
#
_entry.id   AF-A0A107F8C9-F1
#
_cell.length_a   1.000
_cell.length_b   1.000
_cell.length_c   1.000
_cell.angle_alpha   90.00
_cell.angle_beta   90.00
_cell.angle_gamma   90.00
#
_symmetry.space_group_name_H-M   'P 1'
#
loop_
_entity.id
_entity.type
_entity.pdbx_description
1 polymer ?
#
loop_
_entity_poly.entity_id
_entity_poly.type
_entity_poly.pdbx_seq_one_letter_code
_entity_poly.pdbx_strand_id
1 'polypeptide(L)'
;MSSSGSKLSAEWGRRFRGVFRESAENFATGLIAEFERNLEAGLFAALEDQLNLMEAVLIRTQIIELSSKKAKEHKLAQLVTYMHEELSTIMLRELIVCGDILLRSNRSRISKKLNSIQNHADPLALLRNCAWDMYIPRALDALTSVTPDQAPHVDFYVAEVLSFDGDVSDIINTTKLRAIAVHRPSKKNFPFFDSDVAEWLGNRLGPKRMGALSDYFLPEAFLDRARRRPALSIRSILEADREKLIHLIQQKKG
;
A
#
# COMPACT_ATOMS: atom_id res chain seq x y z
N MET A 1 -25.84 37.06 -2.32
CA MET A 1 -26.35 36.48 -1.07
C MET A 1 -27.72 37.07 -0.76
N SER A 2 -28.79 36.32 -0.95
CA SER A 2 -30.16 36.71 -0.55
C SER A 2 -31.06 35.47 -0.60
N SER A 3 -31.73 35.20 0.54
CA SER A 3 -32.83 34.25 0.79
C SER A 3 -32.58 32.73 0.94
N SER A 4 -31.53 32.30 1.67
CA SER A 4 -31.43 30.89 2.14
C SER A 4 -32.10 30.64 3.52
N GLY A 5 -33.22 31.30 3.77
CA GLY A 5 -33.89 31.33 5.09
C GLY A 5 -34.99 30.28 5.31
N SER A 6 -35.08 29.21 4.51
CA SER A 6 -36.03 28.13 4.78
C SER A 6 -35.44 27.13 5.76
N LYS A 7 -36.19 26.72 6.79
CA LYS A 7 -35.83 25.59 7.67
C LYS A 7 -35.49 24.37 6.79
N LEU A 8 -34.36 23.73 7.05
CA LEU A 8 -33.90 22.50 6.39
C LEU A 8 -34.95 21.40 6.57
N SER A 9 -35.90 21.32 5.64
CA SER A 9 -36.97 20.33 5.64
C SER A 9 -36.58 19.11 4.79
N ALA A 10 -37.27 17.98 5.00
CA ALA A 10 -37.09 16.79 4.17
C ALA A 10 -37.34 17.09 2.67
N GLU A 11 -38.20 18.06 2.38
CA GLU A 11 -38.52 18.52 1.03
C GLU A 11 -37.40 19.37 0.42
N TRP A 12 -36.79 20.28 1.20
CA TRP A 12 -35.56 20.97 0.80
C TRP A 12 -34.44 19.98 0.50
N GLY A 13 -34.26 18.96 1.35
CA GLY A 13 -33.27 17.90 1.15
C GLY A 13 -33.54 17.07 -0.12
N ARG A 14 -34.80 16.77 -0.44
CA ARG A 14 -35.17 16.10 -1.70
C ARG A 14 -34.89 16.98 -2.92
N ARG A 15 -35.21 18.27 -2.85
CA ARG A 15 -34.98 19.23 -3.95
C ARG A 15 -33.49 19.48 -4.17
N PHE A 16 -32.73 19.72 -3.10
CA PHE A 16 -31.28 19.90 -3.15
C PHE A 16 -30.61 18.65 -3.73
N ARG A 17 -30.96 17.46 -3.23
CA ARG A 17 -30.47 16.21 -3.82
C ARG A 17 -30.88 16.09 -5.27
N GLY A 18 -32.14 16.34 -5.66
CA GLY A 18 -32.55 16.26 -7.06
C GLY A 18 -31.75 17.16 -8.01
N VAL A 19 -31.55 18.42 -7.63
CA VAL A 19 -30.87 19.43 -8.47
C VAL A 19 -29.37 19.21 -8.55
N PHE A 20 -28.71 18.89 -7.44
CA PHE A 20 -27.25 18.74 -7.41
C PHE A 20 -26.79 17.31 -7.71
N ARG A 21 -27.68 16.31 -7.62
CA ARG A 21 -27.36 14.92 -7.93
C ARG A 21 -27.03 14.74 -9.40
N GLU A 22 -27.88 15.21 -10.31
CA GLU A 22 -27.63 15.03 -11.75
C GLU A 22 -26.35 15.76 -12.18
N SER A 23 -26.11 16.98 -11.65
CA SER A 23 -24.85 17.69 -11.90
C SER A 23 -23.63 16.97 -11.30
N ALA A 24 -23.75 16.38 -10.11
CA ALA A 24 -22.67 15.65 -9.46
C ALA A 24 -22.42 14.29 -10.12
N GLU A 25 -23.47 13.58 -10.55
CA GLU A 25 -23.40 12.30 -11.26
C GLU A 25 -22.79 12.51 -12.65
N ASN A 26 -23.16 13.56 -13.38
CA ASN A 26 -22.55 13.90 -14.67
C ASN A 26 -21.07 14.31 -14.52
N PHE A 27 -20.74 15.09 -13.49
CA PHE A 27 -19.35 15.43 -13.19
C PHE A 27 -18.53 14.18 -12.80
N ALA A 28 -19.09 13.31 -11.95
CA ALA A 28 -18.47 12.04 -11.58
C ALA A 28 -18.30 11.10 -12.78
N THR A 29 -19.27 11.04 -13.69
CA THR A 29 -19.18 10.25 -14.93
C THR A 29 -18.06 10.76 -15.83
N GLY A 30 -17.89 12.08 -15.95
CA GLY A 30 -16.77 12.70 -16.65
C GLY A 30 -15.41 12.32 -16.04
N LEU A 31 -15.30 12.37 -14.71
CA LEU A 31 -14.11 11.95 -13.98
C LEU A 31 -13.82 10.44 -14.14
N ILE A 32 -14.86 9.59 -14.13
CA ILE A 32 -14.72 8.14 -14.34
C ILE A 32 -14.24 7.85 -15.76
N ALA A 33 -14.83 8.47 -16.78
CA ALA A 33 -14.41 8.27 -18.17
C ALA A 33 -12.99 8.81 -18.43
N GLU A 34 -12.59 9.89 -17.76
CA GLU A 34 -11.20 10.38 -17.80
C GLU A 34 -10.24 9.42 -17.09
N PHE A 35 -10.64 8.89 -15.94
CA PHE A 35 -9.88 7.86 -15.23
C PHE A 35 -9.72 6.59 -16.07
N GLU A 36 -10.76 6.14 -16.79
CA GLU A 36 -10.71 4.99 -17.71
C GLU A 36 -9.77 5.23 -18.91
N ARG A 37 -9.82 6.42 -19.51
CA ARG A 37 -8.86 6.79 -20.58
C ARG A 37 -7.42 6.83 -20.07
N ASN A 38 -7.21 7.37 -18.88
CA ASN A 38 -5.89 7.39 -18.25
C ASN A 38 -5.41 5.98 -17.89
N LEU A 39 -6.32 5.11 -17.43
CA LEU A 39 -6.13 3.67 -17.24
C LEU A 39 -5.59 3.02 -18.51
N GLU A 40 -6.22 3.25 -19.67
CA GLU A 40 -5.80 2.71 -20.98
C GLU A 40 -4.48 3.31 -21.49
N ALA A 41 -4.18 4.57 -21.15
CA ALA A 41 -3.00 5.31 -21.64
C ALA A 41 -1.67 5.01 -20.91
N GLY A 42 -1.63 4.02 -20.01
CA GLY A 42 -0.41 3.59 -19.32
C GLY A 42 -0.44 3.73 -17.80
N LEU A 43 -1.51 4.31 -17.22
CA LEU A 43 -1.74 4.26 -15.78
C LEU A 43 -1.91 2.80 -15.31
N PHE A 44 -2.45 1.90 -16.15
CA PHE A 44 -2.52 0.46 -15.84
C PHE A 44 -1.13 -0.15 -15.63
N ALA A 45 -0.14 0.17 -16.47
CA ALA A 45 1.20 -0.38 -16.33
C ALA A 45 1.89 0.10 -15.04
N ALA A 46 1.78 1.40 -14.73
CA ALA A 46 2.35 1.96 -13.51
C ALA A 46 1.65 1.44 -12.24
N LEU A 47 0.33 1.24 -12.30
CA LEU A 47 -0.47 0.63 -11.23
C LEU A 47 -0.11 -0.84 -11.05
N GLU A 48 0.03 -1.58 -12.14
CA GLU A 48 0.41 -2.99 -12.15
C GLU A 48 1.80 -3.19 -11.54
N ASP A 49 2.76 -2.31 -11.84
CA ASP A 49 4.10 -2.33 -11.22
C ASP A 49 4.04 -2.11 -9.70
N GLN A 50 3.21 -1.18 -9.22
CA GLN A 50 3.01 -0.95 -7.78
C GLN A 50 2.36 -2.15 -7.10
N LEU A 51 1.35 -2.75 -7.72
CA LEU A 51 0.71 -3.96 -7.21
C LEU A 51 1.68 -5.14 -7.19
N ASN A 52 2.49 -5.30 -8.24
CA ASN A 52 3.50 -6.35 -8.32
C ASN A 52 4.55 -6.21 -7.22
N LEU A 53 4.96 -4.98 -6.88
CA LEU A 53 5.83 -4.72 -5.74
C LEU A 53 5.19 -5.13 -4.41
N MET A 54 3.92 -4.76 -4.18
CA MET A 54 3.20 -5.13 -2.95
C MET A 54 3.01 -6.63 -2.82
N GLU A 55 2.65 -7.29 -3.92
CA GLU A 55 2.50 -8.73 -3.97
C GLU A 55 3.85 -9.44 -3.75
N ALA A 56 4.94 -8.95 -4.33
CA ALA A 56 6.28 -9.53 -4.14
C ALA A 56 6.69 -9.50 -2.66
N VAL A 57 6.43 -8.39 -1.97
CA VAL A 57 6.67 -8.26 -0.53
C VAL A 57 5.80 -9.24 0.27
N LEU A 58 4.51 -9.38 -0.06
CA LEU A 58 3.60 -10.33 0.61
C LEU A 58 4.04 -11.78 0.39
N ILE A 59 4.37 -12.16 -0.84
CA ILE A 59 4.81 -13.52 -1.17
C ILE A 59 6.12 -13.84 -0.47
N ARG A 60 7.11 -12.94 -0.54
CA ARG A 60 8.38 -13.16 0.15
C ARG A 60 8.16 -13.29 1.66
N THR A 61 7.24 -12.52 2.24
CA THR A 61 6.85 -12.66 3.65
C THR A 61 6.34 -14.06 3.96
N GLN A 62 5.47 -14.63 3.12
CA GLN A 62 4.98 -16.00 3.28
C GLN A 62 6.08 -17.04 3.10
N ILE A 63 6.97 -16.85 2.11
CA ILE A 63 8.13 -17.73 1.90
C ILE A 63 9.01 -17.75 3.15
N ILE A 64 9.34 -16.58 3.72
CA ILE A 64 10.14 -16.45 4.94
C ILE A 64 9.44 -17.17 6.10
N GLU A 65 8.12 -16.97 6.28
CA GLU A 65 7.37 -17.60 7.36
C GLU A 65 7.33 -19.13 7.23
N LEU A 66 7.12 -19.64 6.01
CA LEU A 66 6.98 -21.07 5.76
C LEU A 66 8.32 -21.82 5.74
N SER A 67 9.39 -21.20 5.26
CA SER A 67 10.71 -21.84 5.08
C SER A 67 11.65 -21.71 6.27
N SER A 68 11.44 -20.72 7.15
CA SER A 68 12.36 -20.42 8.26
C SER A 68 11.80 -20.83 9.61
N LYS A 69 12.59 -21.59 10.38
CA LYS A 69 12.34 -21.92 11.80
C LYS A 69 12.95 -20.89 12.77
N LYS A 70 13.59 -19.83 12.25
CA LYS A 70 14.28 -18.83 13.08
C LYS A 70 13.28 -17.91 13.79
N ALA A 71 13.78 -17.20 14.80
CA ALA A 71 13.00 -16.23 15.58
C ALA A 71 12.42 -15.11 14.71
N LYS A 72 11.30 -14.53 15.14
CA LYS A 72 10.49 -13.58 14.36
C LYS A 72 11.27 -12.32 13.97
N GLU A 73 12.17 -11.88 14.84
CA GLU A 73 13.05 -10.72 14.62
C GLU A 73 14.05 -10.99 13.48
N HIS A 74 14.50 -12.25 13.35
CA HIS A 74 15.35 -12.63 12.23
C HIS A 74 14.55 -12.64 10.92
N LYS A 75 13.31 -13.14 10.95
CA LYS A 75 12.43 -13.13 9.77
C LYS A 75 12.14 -11.70 9.30
N LEU A 76 11.88 -10.79 10.24
CA LEU A 76 11.67 -9.37 9.92
C LEU A 76 12.94 -8.74 9.31
N ALA A 77 14.13 -9.05 9.85
CA ALA A 77 15.39 -8.60 9.25
C ALA A 77 15.58 -9.14 7.83
N GLN A 78 15.24 -10.42 7.57
CA GLN A 78 15.29 -11.01 6.23
C GLN A 78 14.36 -10.27 5.24
N LEU A 79 13.19 -9.82 5.70
CA LEU A 79 12.29 -9.03 4.86
C LEU A 79 12.87 -7.65 4.51
N VAL A 80 13.53 -6.98 5.47
CA VAL A 80 14.22 -5.70 5.22
C VAL A 80 15.36 -5.89 4.22
N THR A 81 16.18 -6.94 4.39
CA THR A 81 17.24 -7.29 3.45
C THR A 81 16.68 -7.55 2.05
N TYR A 82 15.60 -8.31 1.92
CA TYR A 82 14.94 -8.57 0.63
C TYR A 82 14.52 -7.27 -0.07
N MET A 83 13.86 -6.37 0.66
CA MET A 83 13.44 -5.07 0.13
C MET A 83 14.64 -4.26 -0.39
N HIS A 84 15.75 -4.25 0.36
CA HIS A 84 16.96 -3.54 -0.03
C HIS A 84 17.71 -4.19 -1.21
N GLU A 85 18.01 -5.47 -1.09
CA GLU A 85 18.92 -6.20 -1.99
C GLU A 85 18.20 -6.65 -3.27
N GLU A 86 17.02 -7.25 -3.16
CA GLU A 86 16.32 -7.86 -4.30
C GLU A 86 15.35 -6.88 -4.97
N LEU A 87 14.59 -6.09 -4.20
CA LEU A 87 13.62 -5.14 -4.77
C LEU A 87 14.18 -3.74 -5.03
N SER A 88 15.37 -3.41 -4.52
CA SER A 88 15.94 -2.05 -4.56
C SER A 88 14.96 -0.95 -4.12
N THR A 89 14.13 -1.24 -3.12
CA THR A 89 13.20 -0.27 -2.56
C THR A 89 12.80 -0.66 -1.13
N ILE A 90 12.70 0.33 -0.24
CA ILE A 90 12.16 0.10 1.11
C ILE A 90 10.72 0.61 1.13
N MET A 91 9.78 -0.32 1.25
CA MET A 91 8.34 -0.06 1.26
C MET A 91 7.84 -0.02 2.71
N LEU A 92 7.97 1.12 3.39
CA LEU A 92 7.77 1.23 4.85
C LEU A 92 6.37 0.81 5.31
N ARG A 93 5.31 1.21 4.59
CA ARG A 93 3.93 0.83 4.92
C ARG A 93 3.77 -0.68 4.83
N GLU A 94 4.26 -1.27 3.75
CA GLU A 94 4.18 -2.69 3.45
C GLU A 94 5.05 -3.50 4.43
N LEU A 95 6.19 -2.96 4.85
CA LEU A 95 7.04 -3.53 5.90
C LEU A 95 6.31 -3.60 7.25
N ILE A 96 5.56 -2.55 7.62
CA ILE A 96 4.76 -2.55 8.85
C ILE A 96 3.67 -3.64 8.77
N VAL A 97 2.92 -3.68 7.67
CA VAL A 97 1.85 -4.68 7.47
C VAL A 97 2.42 -6.10 7.47
N CYS A 98 3.48 -6.37 6.72
CA CYS A 98 4.11 -7.69 6.66
C CYS A 98 4.83 -8.06 7.95
N GLY A 99 5.34 -7.07 8.69
CA GLY A 99 5.87 -7.28 10.03
C GLY A 99 4.81 -7.81 11.00
N ASP A 100 3.56 -7.34 10.91
CA ASP A 100 2.44 -7.88 11.70
C ASP A 100 2.21 -9.37 11.43
N ILE A 101 2.36 -9.79 10.17
CA ILE A 101 2.28 -11.19 9.74
C ILE A 101 3.41 -12.01 10.38
N LEU A 102 4.67 -11.61 10.19
CA LEU A 102 5.85 -12.34 10.70
C LEU A 102 5.88 -12.41 12.22
N LEU A 103 5.40 -11.36 12.90
CA LEU A 103 5.35 -11.30 14.35
C LEU A 103 4.17 -12.09 14.92
N ARG A 104 3.24 -12.56 14.07
CA ARG A 104 1.99 -13.22 14.45
C ARG A 104 1.23 -12.43 15.52
N SER A 105 1.20 -11.11 15.39
CA SER A 105 0.51 -10.26 16.35
C SER A 105 -1.01 -10.41 16.24
N ASN A 106 -1.53 -11.00 15.15
CA ASN A 106 -2.96 -11.19 14.88
C ASN A 106 -3.77 -9.89 15.00
N ARG A 107 -3.12 -8.74 14.80
CA ARG A 107 -3.73 -7.41 14.95
C ARG A 107 -4.54 -7.05 13.71
N SER A 108 -4.05 -7.39 12.53
CA SER A 108 -4.74 -7.17 11.25
C SER A 108 -5.52 -8.40 10.77
N ARG A 109 -6.65 -8.16 10.09
CA ARG A 109 -7.38 -9.20 9.35
C ARG A 109 -6.53 -9.88 8.27
N ILE A 110 -5.69 -9.12 7.55
CA ILE A 110 -4.72 -9.68 6.58
C ILE A 110 -3.79 -10.69 7.24
N SER A 111 -3.21 -10.39 8.41
CA SER A 111 -2.39 -11.36 9.14
C SER A 111 -3.17 -12.65 9.43
N LYS A 112 -4.41 -12.55 9.88
CA LYS A 112 -5.26 -13.72 10.15
C LYS A 112 -5.54 -14.54 8.89
N LYS A 113 -5.90 -13.89 7.76
CA LYS A 113 -6.16 -14.56 6.48
C LYS A 113 -4.93 -15.32 5.99
N LEU A 114 -3.76 -14.68 6.06
CA LEU A 114 -2.53 -15.22 5.51
C LEU A 114 -1.83 -16.24 6.43
N ASN A 115 -2.12 -16.26 7.73
CA ASN A 115 -1.63 -17.31 8.65
C ASN A 115 -2.12 -18.72 8.27
N SER A 116 -3.23 -18.83 7.53
CA SER A 116 -3.79 -20.08 7.03
C SER A 116 -3.66 -20.24 5.51
N ILE A 117 -2.73 -19.54 4.87
CA ILE A 117 -2.60 -19.51 3.42
C ILE A 117 -2.47 -20.90 2.78
N GLN A 118 -1.79 -21.84 3.44
CA GLN A 118 -1.63 -23.21 2.93
C GLN A 118 -2.97 -23.95 2.80
N ASN A 119 -4.02 -23.53 3.51
CA ASN A 119 -5.34 -24.17 3.48
C ASN A 119 -6.26 -23.56 2.41
N HIS A 120 -5.85 -22.48 1.76
CA HIS A 120 -6.68 -21.81 0.75
C HIS A 120 -6.67 -22.58 -0.58
N ALA A 121 -7.79 -22.56 -1.29
CA ALA A 121 -7.93 -23.22 -2.60
C ALA A 121 -7.05 -22.54 -3.66
N ASP A 122 -7.01 -21.21 -3.63
CA ASP A 122 -6.13 -20.40 -4.48
C ASP A 122 -5.31 -19.42 -3.62
N PRO A 123 -4.11 -19.83 -3.15
CA PRO A 123 -3.25 -18.98 -2.35
C PRO A 123 -2.78 -17.70 -3.06
N LEU A 124 -2.57 -17.75 -4.38
CA LEU A 124 -2.03 -16.62 -5.13
C LEU A 124 -3.09 -15.55 -5.36
N ALA A 125 -4.33 -15.95 -5.67
CA ALA A 125 -5.45 -15.00 -5.76
C ALA A 125 -5.70 -14.30 -4.42
N LEU A 126 -5.60 -15.01 -3.30
CA LEU A 126 -5.73 -14.42 -1.97
C LEU A 126 -4.65 -13.36 -1.71
N LEU A 127 -3.40 -13.67 -2.04
CA LEU A 127 -2.29 -12.72 -1.90
C LEU A 127 -2.45 -11.50 -2.82
N ARG A 128 -2.92 -11.71 -4.05
CA ARG A 128 -3.20 -10.62 -4.99
C ARG A 128 -4.28 -9.68 -4.46
N ASN A 129 -5.34 -10.22 -3.86
CA ASN A 129 -6.38 -9.41 -3.23
C ASN A 129 -5.82 -8.60 -2.04
N CYS A 130 -4.98 -9.21 -1.20
CA CYS A 130 -4.31 -8.47 -0.13
C CYS A 130 -3.35 -7.38 -0.66
N ALA A 131 -2.72 -7.59 -1.82
CA ALA A 131 -1.90 -6.56 -2.46
C ALA A 131 -2.76 -5.36 -2.90
N TRP A 132 -3.96 -5.60 -3.42
CA TRP A 132 -4.94 -4.55 -3.72
C TRP A 132 -5.37 -3.79 -2.45
N ASP A 133 -5.63 -4.49 -1.35
CA ASP A 133 -5.97 -3.86 -0.07
C ASP A 133 -4.84 -2.92 0.40
N MET A 134 -3.58 -3.34 0.23
CA MET A 134 -2.39 -2.55 0.54
C MET A 134 -2.16 -1.37 -0.43
N TYR A 135 -2.65 -1.48 -1.66
CA TYR A 135 -2.54 -0.43 -2.67
C TYR A 135 -3.46 0.75 -2.40
N ILE A 136 -4.67 0.51 -1.85
CA ILE A 136 -5.66 1.57 -1.63
C ILE A 136 -5.05 2.78 -0.88
N PRO A 137 -4.40 2.62 0.30
CA PRO A 137 -3.77 3.74 0.99
C PRO A 137 -2.70 4.48 0.15
N ARG A 138 -1.98 3.78 -0.72
CA ARG A 138 -0.97 4.38 -1.61
C ARG A 138 -1.61 5.22 -2.70
N ALA A 139 -2.72 4.75 -3.26
CA ALA A 139 -3.53 5.52 -4.20
C ALA A 139 -4.05 6.81 -3.55
N LEU A 140 -4.51 6.75 -2.29
CA LEU A 140 -4.94 7.95 -1.56
C LEU A 140 -3.83 8.96 -1.35
N ASP A 141 -2.65 8.49 -0.95
CA ASP A 141 -1.48 9.37 -0.82
C ASP A 141 -1.13 10.03 -2.17
N ALA A 142 -1.21 9.29 -3.27
CA ALA A 142 -0.99 9.82 -4.62
C ALA A 142 -2.03 10.85 -5.05
N LEU A 143 -3.30 10.64 -4.68
CA LEU A 143 -4.38 11.58 -4.97
C LEU A 143 -4.20 12.93 -4.26
N THR A 144 -3.46 12.99 -3.15
CA THR A 144 -3.15 14.28 -2.48
C THR A 144 -2.27 15.21 -3.30
N SER A 145 -1.53 14.63 -4.26
CA SER A 145 -0.62 15.35 -5.14
C SER A 145 -1.20 15.67 -6.53
N VAL A 146 -2.47 15.34 -6.77
CA VAL A 146 -3.14 15.66 -8.03
C VAL A 146 -3.55 17.13 -8.04
N THR A 147 -3.11 17.86 -9.06
CA THR A 147 -3.68 19.16 -9.40
C THR A 147 -4.57 18.91 -10.61
N PRO A 148 -5.90 19.01 -10.49
CA PRO A 148 -6.79 18.81 -11.63
C PRO A 148 -6.46 19.85 -12.70
N ASP A 149 -6.33 19.45 -13.96
CA ASP A 149 -6.12 20.37 -15.09
C ASP A 149 -7.24 21.42 -15.17
N GLN A 150 -8.44 21.06 -14.67
CA GLN A 150 -9.62 21.91 -14.60
C GLN A 150 -9.67 22.82 -13.36
N ALA A 151 -8.69 22.74 -12.45
CA ALA A 151 -8.65 23.53 -11.23
C ALA A 151 -7.22 24.05 -10.93
N PRO A 152 -6.66 24.93 -11.80
CA PRO A 152 -5.28 25.42 -11.70
C PRO A 152 -4.99 26.24 -10.43
N HIS A 153 -6.01 26.64 -9.68
CA HIS A 153 -5.91 27.37 -8.41
C HIS A 153 -5.96 26.47 -7.17
N VAL A 154 -6.11 25.16 -7.33
CA VAL A 154 -6.13 24.22 -6.21
C VAL A 154 -4.71 23.91 -5.77
N ASP A 155 -4.36 24.35 -4.56
CA ASP A 155 -3.04 24.17 -3.97
C ASP A 155 -2.75 22.72 -3.54
N PHE A 156 -3.76 22.03 -3.01
CA PHE A 156 -3.74 20.61 -2.65
C PHE A 156 -5.16 20.07 -2.52
N TYR A 157 -5.34 18.76 -2.71
CA TYR A 157 -6.59 18.04 -2.46
C TYR A 157 -6.37 17.04 -1.31
N VAL A 158 -7.33 16.91 -0.40
CA VAL A 158 -7.32 15.86 0.61
C VAL A 158 -8.32 14.80 0.16
N ALA A 159 -7.81 13.61 -0.18
CA ALA A 159 -8.65 12.49 -0.58
C ALA A 159 -9.39 11.92 0.62
N GLU A 160 -10.72 11.84 0.53
CA GLU A 160 -11.57 11.17 1.50
C GLU A 160 -11.87 9.74 1.04
N VAL A 161 -11.79 8.77 1.96
CA VAL A 161 -12.25 7.40 1.70
C VAL A 161 -13.34 7.00 2.67
N LEU A 162 -14.45 6.58 2.09
CA LEU A 162 -15.51 5.85 2.76
C LEU A 162 -15.32 4.38 2.42
N SER A 163 -14.85 3.59 3.38
CA SER A 163 -14.68 2.14 3.21
C SER A 163 -15.47 1.37 4.27
N PHE A 164 -16.17 0.34 3.82
CA PHE A 164 -16.75 -0.70 4.68
C PHE A 164 -15.87 -1.95 4.73
N ASP A 165 -14.76 -1.95 3.99
CA ASP A 165 -13.79 -3.03 3.97
C ASP A 165 -12.94 -3.00 5.25
N GLY A 166 -13.01 -4.09 6.00
CA GLY A 166 -12.29 -4.23 7.26
C GLY A 166 -10.78 -4.35 7.10
N ASP A 167 -10.29 -4.94 6.02
CA ASP A 167 -8.85 -5.10 5.78
C ASP A 167 -8.22 -3.76 5.43
N VAL A 168 -8.86 -2.97 4.57
CA VAL A 168 -8.44 -1.61 4.24
C VAL A 168 -8.42 -0.73 5.49
N SER A 169 -9.48 -0.80 6.31
CA SER A 169 -9.55 -0.07 7.58
C SER A 169 -8.43 -0.46 8.54
N ASP A 170 -8.10 -1.75 8.66
CA ASP A 170 -7.02 -2.22 9.52
C ASP A 170 -5.65 -1.73 9.01
N ILE A 171 -5.41 -1.74 7.70
CA ILE A 171 -4.16 -1.23 7.12
C ILE A 171 -4.01 0.27 7.40
N ILE A 172 -5.05 1.07 7.13
CA ILE A 172 -5.03 2.52 7.39
C ILE A 172 -4.77 2.77 8.88
N ASN A 173 -5.42 2.02 9.77
CA ASN A 173 -5.24 2.16 11.22
C ASN A 173 -3.85 1.73 11.71
N THR A 174 -3.25 0.71 11.10
CA THR A 174 -1.92 0.21 11.47
C THR A 174 -0.81 1.10 10.92
N THR A 175 -1.09 1.81 9.83
CA THR A 175 -0.11 2.61 9.09
C THR A 175 -0.54 4.08 9.00
N LYS A 176 -1.20 4.55 10.06
CA LYS A 176 -1.72 5.93 10.17
C LYS A 176 -0.62 6.93 9.84
N LEU A 177 -1.01 7.95 9.09
CA LEU A 177 -0.16 9.07 8.77
C LEU A 177 -0.50 10.24 9.68
N ARG A 178 0.53 10.91 10.18
CA ARG A 178 0.43 12.22 10.84
C ARG A 178 0.35 13.34 9.81
N ALA A 179 1.08 13.19 8.71
CA ALA A 179 1.12 14.18 7.64
C ALA A 179 1.57 13.54 6.31
N ILE A 180 1.34 14.25 5.20
CA ILE A 180 1.93 13.95 3.90
C ILE A 180 2.59 15.24 3.41
N ALA A 181 3.88 15.20 3.08
CA ALA A 181 4.51 16.31 2.36
C ALA A 181 4.40 16.09 0.86
N VAL A 182 4.03 17.14 0.13
CA VAL A 182 3.90 17.11 -1.33
C VAL A 182 4.91 18.06 -1.95
N HIS A 183 5.82 17.51 -2.74
CA HIS A 183 6.74 18.31 -3.54
C HIS A 183 6.02 18.79 -4.80
N ARG A 184 5.51 20.03 -4.77
CA ARG A 184 4.63 20.60 -5.81
C ARG A 184 5.18 20.51 -7.25
N PRO A 185 6.47 20.77 -7.52
CA PRO A 185 7.00 20.69 -8.90
C PRO A 185 6.98 19.27 -9.47
N SER A 186 7.36 18.27 -8.66
CA SER A 186 7.46 16.88 -9.15
C SER A 186 6.23 16.03 -8.81
N LYS A 187 5.23 16.59 -8.12
CA LYS A 187 4.04 15.90 -7.60
C LYS A 187 4.36 14.65 -6.78
N LYS A 188 5.56 14.58 -6.18
CA LYS A 188 5.94 13.46 -5.32
C LYS A 188 5.36 13.69 -3.93
N ASN A 189 4.73 12.66 -3.36
CA ASN A 189 4.31 12.64 -1.97
C ASN A 189 5.31 11.89 -1.09
N PHE A 190 5.39 12.31 0.17
CA PHE A 190 6.24 11.72 1.20
C PHE A 190 5.40 11.55 2.47
N PRO A 191 4.96 10.32 2.79
CA PRO A 191 4.13 10.07 3.96
C PRO A 191 4.96 10.12 5.24
N PHE A 192 4.44 10.81 6.26
CA PHE A 192 4.95 10.80 7.63
C PHE A 192 4.00 9.99 8.50
N PHE A 193 4.46 8.82 8.94
CA PHE A 193 3.69 7.94 9.81
C PHE A 193 3.50 8.56 11.20
N ASP A 194 2.38 8.25 11.83
CA ASP A 194 2.04 8.69 13.19
C ASP A 194 2.95 8.04 14.23
N SER A 195 3.35 6.79 13.97
CA SER A 195 4.41 6.10 14.72
C SER A 195 5.76 6.27 14.04
N ASP A 196 6.82 6.47 14.83
CA ASP A 196 8.19 6.47 14.32
C ASP A 196 8.55 5.06 13.81
N VAL A 197 8.81 4.95 12.50
CA VAL A 197 9.11 3.67 11.85
C VAL A 197 10.48 3.13 12.27
N ALA A 198 11.46 3.99 12.53
CA ALA A 198 12.78 3.59 12.99
C ALA A 198 12.69 3.05 14.42
N GLU A 199 11.95 3.71 15.30
CA GLU A 199 11.65 3.21 16.64
C GLU A 199 10.87 1.89 16.59
N TRP A 200 9.82 1.83 15.76
CA TRP A 200 9.01 0.62 15.57
C TRP A 200 9.86 -0.58 15.15
N LEU A 201 10.81 -0.37 14.23
CA LEU A 201 11.71 -1.40 13.72
C LEU A 201 12.78 -1.76 14.76
N GLY A 202 13.39 -0.78 15.41
CA GLY A 202 14.39 -0.96 16.46
C GLY A 202 13.86 -1.78 17.63
N ASN A 203 12.66 -1.47 18.11
CA ASN A 203 11.98 -2.19 19.19
C ASN A 203 11.69 -3.66 18.84
N ARG A 204 11.55 -3.99 17.56
CA ARG A 204 11.27 -5.37 17.10
C ARG A 204 12.52 -6.14 16.76
N LEU A 205 13.53 -5.52 16.17
CA LEU A 205 14.75 -6.20 15.74
C LEU A 205 15.76 -6.37 16.88
N GLY A 206 15.74 -5.45 17.84
CA GLY A 206 16.75 -5.28 18.86
C GLY A 206 18.04 -4.65 18.30
N PRO A 207 18.92 -4.13 19.19
CA PRO A 207 20.07 -3.30 18.80
C PRO A 207 21.04 -4.03 17.87
N LYS A 208 21.29 -5.32 18.11
CA LYS A 208 22.22 -6.13 17.30
C LYS A 208 21.78 -6.23 15.84
N ARG A 209 20.51 -6.54 15.58
CA ARG A 209 20.01 -6.71 14.20
C ARG A 209 19.76 -5.37 13.54
N MET A 210 19.30 -4.38 14.30
CA MET A 210 19.15 -3.02 13.78
C MET A 210 20.51 -2.44 13.35
N GLY A 211 21.56 -2.65 14.15
CA GLY A 211 22.92 -2.27 13.79
C GLY A 211 23.46 -2.98 12.55
N ALA A 212 23.03 -4.23 12.28
CA ALA A 212 23.41 -4.94 11.06
C ALA A 212 22.67 -4.44 9.81
N LEU A 213 21.60 -3.66 9.96
CA LEU A 213 20.79 -3.13 8.87
C LEU A 213 20.93 -1.59 8.74
N SER A 214 21.71 -0.94 9.61
CA SER A 214 21.80 0.53 9.65
C SER A 214 22.16 1.11 8.29
N ASP A 215 23.07 0.44 7.59
CA ASP A 215 23.63 0.90 6.32
C ASP A 215 22.56 0.97 5.23
N TYR A 216 21.51 0.15 5.30
CA TYR A 216 20.40 0.17 4.34
C TYR A 216 19.54 1.43 4.42
N PHE A 217 19.60 2.15 5.55
CA PHE A 217 18.85 3.38 5.79
C PHE A 217 19.69 4.65 5.61
N LEU A 218 20.97 4.51 5.27
CA LEU A 218 21.84 5.65 4.97
C LEU A 218 21.53 6.27 3.59
N PRO A 219 21.87 7.56 3.37
CA PRO A 219 21.68 8.21 2.07
C PRO A 219 22.34 7.47 0.90
N GLU A 220 23.50 6.87 1.11
CA GLU A 220 24.26 6.11 0.10
C GLU A 220 23.45 4.91 -0.38
N ALA A 221 22.77 4.21 0.53
CA ALA A 221 21.93 3.08 0.20
C ALA A 221 20.67 3.50 -0.57
N PHE A 222 20.17 4.73 -0.39
CA PHE A 222 19.10 5.28 -1.22
C PHE A 222 19.57 5.51 -2.67
N LEU A 223 20.77 6.07 -2.84
CA LEU A 223 21.36 6.31 -4.16
C LEU A 223 21.69 4.99 -4.87
N ASP A 224 22.20 4.01 -4.14
CA ASP A 224 22.46 2.66 -4.66
C ASP A 224 21.18 1.99 -5.18
N ARG A 225 20.11 1.99 -4.37
CA ARG A 225 18.79 1.49 -4.80
C ARG A 225 18.27 2.20 -6.05
N ALA A 226 18.40 3.52 -6.12
CA ALA A 226 17.97 4.28 -7.30
C ALA A 226 18.75 3.89 -8.57
N ARG A 227 20.03 3.51 -8.44
CA ARG A 227 20.88 3.05 -9.54
C ARG A 227 20.53 1.64 -10.03
N ARG A 228 20.18 0.73 -9.10
CA ARG A 228 19.86 -0.67 -9.43
C ARG A 228 18.45 -0.85 -9.98
N ARG A 229 17.49 -0.03 -9.54
CA ARG A 229 16.06 -0.17 -9.89
C ARG A 229 15.77 -0.29 -11.40
N PRO A 230 16.36 0.50 -12.31
CA PRO A 230 16.05 0.41 -13.74
C PRO A 230 16.40 -0.94 -14.38
N ALA A 231 17.38 -1.67 -13.81
CA ALA A 231 17.81 -2.97 -14.32
C ALA A 231 17.01 -4.15 -13.72
N LEU A 232 16.12 -3.89 -12.75
CA LEU A 232 15.38 -4.93 -12.05
C LEU A 232 14.03 -5.20 -12.71
N SER A 233 13.75 -6.48 -12.96
CA SER A 233 12.43 -6.97 -13.35
C SER A 233 11.67 -7.45 -12.11
N ILE A 234 10.82 -6.58 -11.56
CA ILE A 234 9.95 -6.94 -10.43
C ILE A 234 9.04 -8.11 -10.80
N ARG A 235 8.56 -8.14 -12.05
CA ARG A 235 7.75 -9.24 -12.57
C ARG A 235 8.47 -10.58 -12.49
N SER A 236 9.74 -10.64 -12.89
CA SER A 236 10.52 -11.88 -12.85
C SER A 236 10.80 -12.34 -11.42
N ILE A 237 11.08 -11.40 -10.50
CA ILE A 237 11.22 -11.71 -9.07
C ILE A 237 9.92 -12.27 -8.51
N LEU A 238 8.80 -11.63 -8.83
CA LEU A 238 7.47 -12.05 -8.39
C LEU A 238 7.09 -13.43 -8.91
N GLU A 239 7.33 -13.71 -10.19
CA GLU A 239 7.06 -15.02 -10.81
C GLU A 239 7.87 -16.13 -10.14
N ALA A 240 9.19 -15.94 -9.95
CA ALA A 240 10.03 -16.91 -9.25
C ALA A 240 9.59 -17.15 -7.80
N ASP A 241 9.15 -16.10 -7.11
CA ASP A 241 8.65 -16.20 -5.75
C ASP A 241 7.28 -16.89 -5.66
N ARG A 242 6.38 -16.66 -6.61
CA ARG A 242 5.10 -17.39 -6.73
C ARG A 242 5.35 -18.89 -6.87
N GLU A 243 6.24 -19.30 -7.78
CA GLU A 243 6.60 -20.71 -7.98
C GLU A 243 7.17 -21.33 -6.70
N LYS A 244 8.11 -20.64 -6.05
CA LYS A 244 8.73 -21.08 -4.80
C LYS A 244 7.71 -21.24 -3.67
N LEU A 245 6.78 -20.30 -3.54
CA LEU A 245 5.73 -20.36 -2.52
C LEU A 245 4.81 -21.56 -2.74
N ILE A 246 4.36 -21.78 -3.98
CA ILE A 246 3.50 -22.93 -4.30
C ILE A 246 4.19 -24.25 -3.98
N HIS A 247 5.47 -24.38 -4.34
CA HIS A 247 6.25 -25.56 -4.00
C HIS A 247 6.35 -25.79 -2.48
N LEU A 248 6.60 -24.73 -1.69
CA LEU A 248 6.62 -24.82 -0.22
C LEU A 248 5.26 -25.22 0.39
N ILE A 249 4.15 -24.72 -0.17
CA ILE A 249 2.80 -25.06 0.28
C ILE A 249 2.51 -26.54 -0.01
N GLN A 250 2.86 -27.03 -1.20
CA GLN A 250 2.69 -28.43 -1.58
C GLN A 250 3.50 -29.37 -0.67
N GLN A 251 4.75 -29.02 -0.36
CA GLN A 251 5.61 -29.79 0.55
C GLN A 251 5.08 -29.90 1.99
N LYS A 252 4.22 -28.98 2.43
CA LYS A 252 3.60 -29.02 3.77
C LYS A 252 2.24 -29.73 3.79
N LYS A 253 1.63 -29.96 2.62
CA LYS A 253 0.37 -30.72 2.49
C LYS A 253 0.61 -32.22 2.38
N GLY A 254 1.78 -32.64 1.86
CA GLY A 254 2.27 -34.02 1.91
C GLY A 254 2.93 -34.32 3.25
#